data_AF-W0DWZ5-F1
#
_entry.id   AF-W0DWZ5-F1
#
_cell.length_a   1.000
_cell.length_b   1.000
_cell.length_c   1.000
_cell.angle_alpha   90.00
_cell.angle_beta   90.00
_cell.angle_gamma   90.00
#
_symmetry.space_group_name_H-M   'P 1'
#
loop_
_entity.id
_entity.type
_entity.pdbx_description
1 polymer ?
#
loop_
_entity_poly.entity_id
_entity_poly.type
_entity_poly.pdbx_seq_one_letter_code
_entity_poly.pdbx_strand_id
1 'polypeptide(L)'
;MSIKYKQQGLIISLMLFWLLLVSLLLLLSLKPTAAERAWQGHNQQGQYLDWVAQQLWQFSQQTPQLYATDTNGRFYDADRIPSPGYFPCPDTNHNGQSNAPCGQGQDIAIGLLPQQIATRSVNLTPYHAAPITIGFAIDSRYVIQNADYHNPPIQRYAPLNPIHPGEAALRDWQGQASVALVFIIPNDQLFENDTWRHALTQTPQHPERQIFNQRFPLQQALTLAEWQQRMHNHVAPLANTFCTLPADQPHWFNACSNPQQPTVHCPNQLPANPTGSDWRALLCPAD
;
A
#
# COMPACT_ATOMS: atom_id res chain seq x y z
N MET A 1 -10.09 -21.10 -81.60
CA MET A 1 -9.58 -20.43 -80.38
C MET A 1 -10.10 -21.19 -79.17
N SER A 2 -9.18 -21.66 -78.32
CA SER A 2 -9.27 -22.92 -77.58
C SER A 2 -10.11 -22.88 -76.30
N ILE A 3 -11.00 -23.86 -76.16
CA ILE A 3 -11.85 -24.16 -74.97
C ILE A 3 -11.00 -24.28 -73.68
N LYS A 4 -9.71 -24.64 -73.80
CA LYS A 4 -8.80 -24.77 -72.65
C LYS A 4 -8.54 -23.43 -71.92
N TYR A 5 -8.48 -22.30 -72.63
CA TYR A 5 -8.25 -20.99 -71.99
C TYR A 5 -9.47 -20.51 -71.19
N LYS A 6 -10.69 -20.86 -71.63
CA LYS A 6 -11.93 -20.54 -70.88
C LYS A 6 -12.02 -21.32 -69.57
N GLN A 7 -11.61 -22.60 -69.56
CA GLN A 7 -11.63 -23.42 -68.35
C GLN A 7 -10.54 -23.00 -67.35
N GLN A 8 -9.35 -22.62 -67.82
CA GLN A 8 -8.29 -22.12 -66.95
C GLN A 8 -8.65 -20.79 -66.27
N GLY A 9 -9.31 -19.87 -66.97
CA GLY A 9 -9.76 -18.60 -66.37
C GLY A 9 -10.79 -18.80 -65.26
N LEU A 10 -11.70 -19.77 -65.42
CA LEU A 10 -12.68 -20.12 -64.39
C LEU A 10 -12.01 -20.67 -63.13
N ILE A 11 -11.05 -21.60 -63.29
CA ILE A 11 -10.33 -22.22 -62.16
C ILE A 11 -9.55 -21.18 -61.36
N ILE A 12 -8.86 -20.26 -62.05
CA ILE A 12 -8.09 -19.19 -61.39
C ILE A 12 -9.02 -18.24 -60.62
N SER A 13 -10.16 -17.86 -61.21
CA SER A 13 -11.17 -17.03 -60.54
C SER A 13 -11.73 -17.71 -59.28
N LEU A 14 -12.01 -19.01 -59.35
CA LEU A 14 -12.54 -19.78 -58.24
C LEU A 14 -11.53 -19.94 -57.10
N MET A 15 -10.24 -20.13 -57.43
CA MET A 15 -9.16 -20.13 -56.43
C MET A 15 -8.99 -18.78 -55.75
N LEU A 16 -9.03 -17.68 -56.51
CA LEU A 16 -8.97 -16.31 -55.97
C LEU A 16 -10.14 -16.01 -55.03
N PHE A 17 -11.35 -16.43 -55.41
CA PHE A 17 -12.53 -16.30 -54.57
C PHE A 17 -12.37 -17.07 -53.25
N TRP A 18 -11.89 -18.31 -53.29
CA TRP A 18 -11.63 -19.11 -52.09
C TRP A 18 -10.55 -18.49 -51.19
N LEU A 19 -9.46 -17.97 -51.77
CA LEU A 19 -8.42 -17.27 -51.03
C LEU A 19 -8.95 -16.04 -50.30
N LEU A 20 -9.79 -15.25 -50.97
CA LEU A 20 -10.44 -14.10 -50.36
C LEU A 20 -11.37 -14.50 -49.22
N LEU A 21 -12.14 -15.59 -49.40
CA LEU A 21 -13.12 -16.05 -48.42
C LEU A 21 -12.44 -16.60 -47.16
N VAL A 22 -11.36 -17.37 -47.32
CA VAL A 22 -10.54 -17.89 -46.21
C VAL A 22 -9.83 -16.74 -45.47
N SER A 23 -9.25 -15.79 -46.20
CA SER A 23 -8.58 -14.62 -45.61
C SER A 23 -9.56 -13.74 -44.81
N LEU A 24 -10.77 -13.53 -45.33
CA LEU A 24 -11.83 -12.79 -44.64
C LEU A 24 -12.26 -13.49 -43.35
N LEU A 25 -12.44 -14.81 -43.38
CA LEU A 25 -12.78 -15.61 -42.19
C LEU A 25 -11.70 -15.52 -41.12
N LEU A 26 -10.42 -15.66 -41.50
CA LEU A 26 -9.29 -15.50 -40.57
C LEU A 26 -9.23 -14.10 -39.96
N LEU A 27 -9.45 -13.04 -40.77
CA LEU A 27 -9.48 -11.66 -40.29
C LEU A 27 -10.65 -11.39 -39.32
N LEU A 28 -11.79 -12.06 -39.51
CA LEU A 28 -12.93 -11.98 -38.60
C LEU A 28 -12.66 -12.75 -37.30
N SER A 29 -11.97 -13.90 -37.37
CA SER A 29 -11.55 -14.68 -36.19
C SER A 29 -10.44 -14.02 -35.36
N LEU A 30 -9.65 -13.13 -35.96
CA LEU A 30 -8.56 -12.41 -35.29
C LEU A 30 -9.03 -11.18 -34.51
N LYS A 31 -10.26 -10.69 -34.73
CA LYS A 31 -10.77 -9.51 -34.02
C LYS A 31 -11.38 -9.96 -32.69
N PRO A 32 -10.78 -9.59 -31.54
CA PRO A 32 -11.38 -9.91 -30.26
C PRO A 32 -12.75 -9.25 -30.18
N THR A 33 -13.72 -10.03 -29.74
CA THR A 33 -15.10 -9.60 -29.50
C THR A 33 -15.13 -8.49 -28.45
N ALA A 34 -16.21 -7.71 -28.41
CA ALA A 34 -16.37 -6.68 -27.38
C ALA A 34 -16.31 -7.28 -25.96
N ALA A 35 -16.83 -8.49 -25.78
CA ALA A 35 -16.79 -9.23 -24.52
C ALA A 35 -15.35 -9.61 -24.12
N GLU A 36 -14.54 -10.11 -25.05
CA GLU A 36 -13.13 -10.44 -24.78
C GLU A 36 -12.31 -9.20 -24.41
N ARG A 37 -12.54 -8.06 -25.08
CA ARG A 37 -11.86 -6.81 -24.72
C ARG A 37 -12.28 -6.29 -23.35
N ALA A 38 -13.57 -6.37 -23.03
CA ALA A 38 -14.07 -6.00 -21.71
C ALA A 38 -13.46 -6.88 -20.61
N TRP A 39 -13.38 -8.19 -20.85
CA TRP A 39 -12.74 -9.14 -19.94
C TRP A 39 -11.23 -8.88 -19.79
N GLN A 40 -10.52 -8.64 -20.90
CA GLN A 40 -9.10 -8.28 -20.87
C GLN A 40 -8.86 -6.98 -20.09
N GLY A 41 -9.68 -5.95 -20.30
CA GLY A 41 -9.60 -4.71 -19.54
C GLY A 41 -9.85 -4.92 -18.04
N HIS A 42 -10.86 -5.71 -17.69
CA HIS A 42 -11.18 -6.03 -16.30
C HIS A 42 -10.04 -6.77 -15.60
N ASN A 43 -9.44 -7.76 -16.27
CA ASN A 43 -8.28 -8.48 -15.73
C ASN A 43 -7.06 -7.58 -15.56
N GLN A 44 -6.81 -6.68 -16.51
CA GLN A 44 -5.72 -5.71 -16.39
C GLN A 44 -5.90 -4.80 -15.19
N GLN A 45 -7.13 -4.34 -14.92
CA GLN A 45 -7.43 -3.53 -13.73
C GLN A 45 -7.23 -4.32 -12.43
N GLY A 46 -7.61 -5.59 -12.39
CA GLY A 46 -7.35 -6.47 -11.25
C GLY A 46 -5.85 -6.64 -10.97
N GLN A 47 -5.07 -6.98 -12.01
CA GLN A 47 -3.60 -7.08 -11.91
C GLN A 47 -2.95 -5.77 -11.45
N TYR A 48 -3.51 -4.63 -11.85
CA TYR A 48 -3.05 -3.32 -11.44
C TYR A 48 -3.29 -3.06 -9.95
N LEU A 49 -4.49 -3.39 -9.45
CA LEU A 49 -4.81 -3.32 -8.02
C LEU A 49 -3.91 -4.24 -7.19
N ASP A 50 -3.64 -5.46 -7.67
CA ASP A 50 -2.72 -6.39 -7.02
C ASP A 50 -1.31 -5.80 -6.94
N TRP A 51 -0.82 -5.21 -8.03
CA TRP A 51 0.49 -4.57 -8.05
C TRP A 51 0.57 -3.41 -7.06
N VAL A 52 -0.44 -2.53 -7.04
CA VAL A 52 -0.54 -1.42 -6.07
C VAL A 52 -0.53 -1.95 -4.64
N ALA A 53 -1.32 -2.99 -4.35
CA ALA A 53 -1.35 -3.61 -3.03
C ALA A 53 0.03 -4.14 -2.61
N GLN A 54 0.77 -4.78 -3.52
CA GLN A 54 2.15 -5.21 -3.25
C GLN A 54 3.09 -4.03 -2.98
N GLN A 55 2.97 -2.93 -3.71
CA GLN A 55 3.79 -1.74 -3.46
C GLN A 55 3.46 -1.10 -2.11
N LEU A 56 2.18 -1.05 -1.73
CA LEU A 56 1.76 -0.58 -0.40
C LEU A 56 2.30 -1.50 0.72
N TRP A 57 2.28 -2.82 0.52
CA TRP A 57 2.90 -3.75 1.45
C TRP A 57 4.41 -3.51 1.59
N GLN A 58 5.11 -3.33 0.47
CA GLN A 58 6.54 -3.00 0.47
C GLN A 58 6.79 -1.68 1.20
N PHE A 59 6.00 -0.64 0.92
CA PHE A 59 6.10 0.65 1.61
C PHE A 59 5.97 0.49 3.13
N SER A 60 4.98 -0.29 3.59
CA SER A 60 4.75 -0.51 5.02
C SER A 60 5.96 -1.13 5.73
N GLN A 61 6.74 -1.96 5.04
CA GLN A 61 7.94 -2.62 5.57
C GLN A 61 9.21 -1.78 5.38
N GLN A 62 9.22 -0.86 4.41
CA GLN A 62 10.35 0.01 4.10
C GLN A 62 10.42 1.25 4.98
N THR A 63 9.43 1.48 5.85
CA THR A 63 9.49 2.57 6.84
C THR A 63 10.77 2.36 7.66
N PRO A 64 11.75 3.29 7.59
CA PRO A 64 13.06 3.09 8.20
C PRO A 64 12.90 2.76 9.67
N GLN A 65 13.57 1.71 10.12
CA GLN A 65 13.55 1.32 11.53
C GLN A 65 14.66 2.03 12.33
N LEU A 66 15.57 2.69 11.61
CA LEU A 66 16.74 3.37 12.14
C LEU A 66 16.84 4.76 11.50
N TYR A 67 16.74 5.84 12.29
CA TYR A 67 17.05 7.19 11.80
C TYR A 67 18.08 7.82 12.70
N ALA A 68 19.18 8.35 12.17
CA ALA A 68 20.10 9.15 12.99
C ALA A 68 19.30 10.22 13.75
N THR A 69 19.42 10.24 15.07
CA THR A 69 18.83 11.26 15.95
C THR A 69 19.98 11.98 16.59
N ASP A 70 19.93 13.30 16.65
CA ASP A 70 20.81 14.06 17.51
C ASP A 70 19.99 15.02 18.37
N THR A 71 20.41 15.17 19.63
CA THR A 71 19.82 16.14 20.57
C THR A 71 20.11 17.59 20.19
N ASN A 72 20.82 17.82 19.08
CA ASN A 72 21.22 19.16 18.63
C ASN A 72 20.27 19.71 17.54
N GLY A 73 19.17 19.01 17.24
CA GLY A 73 18.14 19.46 16.31
C GLY A 73 18.57 19.49 14.84
N ARG A 74 19.64 18.77 14.47
CA ARG A 74 20.07 18.63 13.06
C ARG A 74 19.42 17.41 12.39
N PHE A 75 18.95 16.45 13.18
CA PHE A 75 18.16 15.32 12.72
C PHE A 75 16.80 15.25 13.41
N TYR A 76 15.93 14.31 13.00
CA TYR A 76 14.64 14.11 13.65
C TYR A 76 14.85 13.77 15.13
N ASP A 77 14.08 14.40 16.02
CA ASP A 77 14.03 13.97 17.42
C ASP A 77 13.66 12.48 17.45
N ALA A 78 14.35 11.69 18.26
CA ALA A 78 14.17 10.24 18.27
C ALA A 78 12.77 9.81 18.67
N ASP A 79 12.04 10.75 19.27
CA ASP A 79 10.67 10.57 19.65
C ASP A 79 9.66 10.71 18.48
N ARG A 80 10.13 10.96 17.24
CA ARG A 80 9.35 11.20 16.02
C ARG A 80 9.47 10.12 14.94
N ILE A 81 10.14 9.01 15.25
CA ILE A 81 10.35 7.90 14.30
C ILE A 81 9.20 6.89 14.39
N PRO A 82 8.44 6.66 13.29
CA PRO A 82 7.41 5.63 13.25
C PRO A 82 8.01 4.23 13.08
N SER A 83 7.44 3.23 13.77
CA SER A 83 7.70 1.80 13.53
C SER A 83 7.28 1.37 12.11
N PRO A 84 7.72 0.20 11.60
CA PRO A 84 7.16 -0.34 10.35
C PRO A 84 5.68 -0.69 10.49
N GLY A 85 4.98 -0.80 9.36
CA GLY A 85 3.57 -1.18 9.27
C GLY A 85 2.62 -0.04 8.95
N TYR A 86 3.11 1.18 8.77
CA TYR A 86 2.27 2.30 8.35
C TYR A 86 2.29 2.50 6.83
N PHE A 87 1.17 2.98 6.32
CA PHE A 87 0.98 3.35 4.93
C PHE A 87 1.00 4.87 4.77
N PRO A 88 1.12 5.38 3.52
CA PRO A 88 1.05 6.81 3.27
C PRO A 88 -0.32 7.40 3.57
N CYS A 89 -0.38 8.72 3.67
CA CYS A 89 -1.64 9.43 3.61
C CYS A 89 -2.17 9.45 2.17
N PRO A 90 -3.49 9.38 1.96
CA PRO A 90 -4.08 9.61 0.64
C PRO A 90 -3.76 11.01 0.08
N ASP A 91 -3.79 11.12 -1.24
CA ASP A 91 -3.77 12.40 -1.96
C ASP A 91 -5.19 12.95 -2.06
N THR A 92 -5.48 13.97 -1.25
CA THR A 92 -6.76 14.65 -1.16
C THR A 92 -6.86 15.91 -2.03
N ASN A 93 -5.73 16.43 -2.53
CA ASN A 93 -5.66 17.64 -3.35
C ASN A 93 -5.28 17.38 -4.82
N HIS A 94 -5.17 16.11 -5.20
CA HIS A 94 -5.00 15.63 -6.57
C HIS A 94 -3.68 16.05 -7.22
N ASN A 95 -2.62 16.25 -6.42
CA ASN A 95 -1.30 16.66 -6.92
C ASN A 95 -0.30 15.49 -7.05
N GLY A 96 -0.76 14.26 -6.82
CA GLY A 96 0.03 13.03 -6.85
C GLY A 96 0.90 12.81 -5.60
N GLN A 97 0.76 13.64 -4.56
CA GLN A 97 1.54 13.57 -3.33
C GLN A 97 0.65 13.21 -2.13
N SER A 98 1.22 12.43 -1.21
CA SER A 98 0.59 12.12 0.08
C SER A 98 0.32 13.41 0.86
N ASN A 99 -0.93 13.66 1.29
CA ASN A 99 -1.27 14.83 2.09
C ASN A 99 -1.30 14.49 3.57
N ALA A 100 -0.19 14.76 4.26
CA ALA A 100 -0.07 14.55 5.69
C ALA A 100 -0.09 15.88 6.47
N PRO A 101 -0.51 15.88 7.76
CA PRO A 101 -1.09 14.74 8.48
C PRO A 101 -2.49 14.39 7.95
N CYS A 102 -2.90 13.13 8.10
CA CYS A 102 -4.22 12.66 7.68
C CYS A 102 -4.92 11.86 8.77
N GLY A 103 -6.24 11.73 8.64
CA GLY A 103 -7.06 11.00 9.61
C GLY A 103 -7.31 11.76 10.90
N GLN A 104 -7.10 13.08 10.97
CA GLN A 104 -7.31 13.87 12.19
C GLN A 104 -8.81 13.97 12.56
N GLY A 105 -9.20 13.36 13.67
CA GLY A 105 -10.56 13.25 14.18
C GLY A 105 -11.43 12.28 13.39
N GLN A 106 -10.83 11.39 12.60
CA GLN A 106 -11.57 10.55 11.65
C GLN A 106 -11.04 9.12 11.67
N ASP A 107 -11.95 8.14 11.72
CA ASP A 107 -11.57 6.72 11.71
C ASP A 107 -10.96 6.27 10.39
N ILE A 108 -11.33 6.93 9.28
CA ILE A 108 -10.94 6.58 7.92
C ILE A 108 -10.44 7.83 7.20
N ALA A 109 -9.21 7.76 6.69
CA ALA A 109 -8.68 8.71 5.72
C ALA A 109 -8.92 8.18 4.30
N ILE A 110 -9.42 9.04 3.41
CA ILE A 110 -9.71 8.67 2.02
C ILE A 110 -9.28 9.77 1.06
N GLY A 111 -8.79 9.35 -0.11
CA GLY A 111 -8.41 10.22 -1.22
C GLY A 111 -7.97 9.38 -2.42
N LEU A 112 -7.16 9.96 -3.29
CA LEU A 112 -6.45 9.23 -4.34
C LEU A 112 -5.22 8.51 -3.77
N LEU A 113 -4.79 7.46 -4.45
CA LEU A 113 -3.48 6.85 -4.21
C LEU A 113 -2.39 7.87 -4.60
N PRO A 114 -1.50 8.26 -3.68
CA PRO A 114 -0.39 9.14 -4.02
C PRO A 114 0.52 8.44 -5.04
N GLN A 115 0.97 9.16 -6.06
CA GLN A 115 1.82 8.58 -7.11
C GLN A 115 3.25 8.39 -6.61
N GLN A 116 3.73 9.36 -5.84
CA GLN A 116 5.10 9.40 -5.35
C GLN A 116 5.15 9.85 -3.90
N ILE A 117 6.08 9.26 -3.16
CA ILE A 117 6.45 9.68 -1.81
C ILE A 117 7.94 10.00 -1.86
N ALA A 118 8.26 11.27 -2.16
CA ALA A 118 9.62 11.70 -2.47
C ALA A 118 10.63 11.35 -1.37
N THR A 119 10.21 11.35 -0.11
CA THR A 119 11.04 11.02 1.06
C THR A 119 11.39 9.54 1.19
N ARG A 120 10.76 8.64 0.41
CA ARG A 120 10.91 7.19 0.50
C ARG A 120 11.21 6.51 -0.83
N SER A 121 11.31 7.25 -1.93
CA SER A 121 11.63 6.73 -3.27
C SER A 121 10.73 5.57 -3.73
N VAL A 122 9.50 5.50 -3.23
CA VAL A 122 8.49 4.52 -3.65
C VAL A 122 7.59 5.15 -4.72
N ASN A 123 7.39 4.41 -5.81
CA ASN A 123 6.44 4.76 -6.85
C ASN A 123 5.24 3.80 -6.77
N LEU A 124 4.06 4.35 -6.55
CA LEU A 124 2.80 3.61 -6.45
C LEU A 124 2.02 3.63 -7.78
N THR A 125 2.66 4.10 -8.85
CA THR A 125 2.17 4.02 -10.23
C THR A 125 3.18 3.27 -11.10
N PRO A 126 2.78 2.22 -11.82
CA PRO A 126 3.71 1.52 -12.69
C PRO A 126 3.97 2.34 -13.95
N TYR A 127 5.23 2.33 -14.39
CA TYR A 127 5.76 3.19 -15.46
C TYR A 127 5.12 3.03 -16.85
N HIS A 128 4.24 2.03 -17.06
CA HIS A 128 3.71 1.66 -18.38
C HIS A 128 2.20 1.35 -18.41
N ALA A 129 1.44 1.70 -17.37
CA ALA A 129 -0.01 1.52 -17.39
C ALA A 129 -0.72 2.74 -17.99
N ALA A 130 -1.85 2.50 -18.64
CA ALA A 130 -2.81 3.56 -18.96
C ALA A 130 -3.18 4.32 -17.66
N PRO A 131 -3.49 5.62 -17.73
CA PRO A 131 -3.84 6.41 -16.55
C PRO A 131 -5.15 5.85 -15.96
N ILE A 132 -5.00 5.08 -14.89
CA ILE A 132 -6.10 4.57 -14.07
C ILE A 132 -6.05 5.35 -12.77
N THR A 133 -7.16 6.01 -12.44
CA THR A 133 -7.29 6.72 -11.17
C THR A 133 -7.62 5.72 -10.07
N ILE A 134 -6.77 5.67 -9.03
CA ILE A 134 -6.97 4.77 -7.89
C ILE A 134 -7.41 5.57 -6.69
N GLY A 135 -8.55 5.18 -6.12
CA GLY A 135 -8.97 5.62 -4.80
C GLY A 135 -8.27 4.79 -3.73
N PHE A 136 -7.93 5.44 -2.63
CA PHE A 136 -7.23 4.85 -1.50
C PHE A 136 -7.93 5.27 -0.22
N ALA A 137 -8.55 4.30 0.44
CA ALA A 137 -9.13 4.45 1.76
C ALA A 137 -8.30 3.66 2.75
N ILE A 138 -8.04 4.25 3.91
CA ILE A 138 -7.20 3.65 4.93
C ILE A 138 -7.74 3.98 6.31
N ASP A 139 -7.71 2.99 7.19
CA ASP A 139 -7.96 3.20 8.59
C ASP A 139 -6.86 4.10 9.16
N SER A 140 -7.26 5.22 9.77
CA SER A 140 -6.35 6.26 10.21
C SER A 140 -5.27 5.74 11.17
N ARG A 141 -5.51 4.64 11.89
CA ARG A 141 -4.51 4.08 12.82
C ARG A 141 -3.27 3.52 12.13
N TYR A 142 -3.40 3.22 10.84
CA TYR A 142 -2.37 2.57 10.04
C TYR A 142 -1.69 3.56 9.07
N VAL A 143 -1.85 4.87 9.25
CA VAL A 143 -1.11 5.90 8.47
C VAL A 143 0.08 6.46 9.25
N ILE A 144 1.17 6.72 8.53
CA ILE A 144 2.48 7.09 9.11
C ILE A 144 2.47 8.47 9.80
N GLN A 145 1.49 9.31 9.48
CA GLN A 145 1.35 10.67 9.99
C GLN A 145 -0.08 10.93 10.47
N ASN A 146 -0.59 10.03 11.32
CA ASN A 146 -1.84 10.26 12.04
C ASN A 146 -1.60 11.16 13.26
N ALA A 147 -2.36 12.25 13.39
CA ALA A 147 -2.32 13.08 14.60
C ALA A 147 -3.22 12.56 15.73
N ASP A 148 -4.23 11.73 15.43
CA ASP A 148 -5.16 11.14 16.42
C ASP A 148 -4.47 10.12 17.32
N TYR A 149 -3.45 9.48 16.76
CA TYR A 149 -2.57 8.62 17.49
C TYR A 149 -1.49 9.52 18.08
N HIS A 150 -1.83 10.17 19.21
CA HIS A 150 -0.99 10.85 20.23
C HIS A 150 0.42 11.23 19.72
N ASN A 151 0.52 11.97 18.62
CA ASN A 151 1.69 12.71 18.17
C ASN A 151 1.36 14.18 18.41
N PRO A 152 1.43 14.70 19.64
CA PRO A 152 1.15 16.09 19.90
C PRO A 152 2.46 16.83 19.58
N PRO A 153 2.82 17.99 20.14
CA PRO A 153 4.24 18.32 20.28
C PRO A 153 5.11 17.23 21.01
N ILE A 154 4.76 15.93 21.02
CA ILE A 154 5.05 14.93 22.08
C ILE A 154 5.23 13.51 21.47
N GLN A 155 6.44 12.96 21.59
CA GLN A 155 6.76 11.58 21.95
C GLN A 155 5.82 10.42 21.55
N ARG A 156 6.18 9.65 20.50
CA ARG A 156 5.60 8.31 20.29
C ARG A 156 6.55 7.15 20.18
N TYR A 157 6.92 6.59 21.35
CA TYR A 157 7.52 5.26 21.44
C TYR A 157 6.58 4.31 20.70
N ALA A 158 6.84 4.07 19.42
CA ALA A 158 6.35 2.91 18.71
C ALA A 158 7.44 1.88 18.95
N PRO A 159 7.44 1.18 20.10
CA PRO A 159 8.15 -0.09 20.12
C PRO A 159 7.61 -0.89 18.93
N LEU A 160 8.50 -1.69 18.31
CA LEU A 160 8.17 -2.65 17.27
C LEU A 160 6.67 -2.90 17.22
N ASN A 161 6.02 -2.29 16.22
CA ASN A 161 4.56 -2.14 16.13
C ASN A 161 3.84 -3.25 16.89
N PRO A 162 3.00 -2.96 17.91
CA PRO A 162 2.28 -4.03 18.57
C PRO A 162 1.61 -4.83 17.45
N ILE A 163 1.77 -6.15 17.44
CA ILE A 163 1.11 -7.03 16.48
C ILE A 163 -0.42 -6.83 16.49
N HIS A 164 -0.95 -6.06 17.46
CA HIS A 164 -2.34 -5.65 17.58
C HIS A 164 -2.47 -4.15 17.93
N PRO A 165 -2.40 -3.20 16.97
CA PRO A 165 -2.69 -1.79 17.23
C PRO A 165 -4.20 -1.50 17.42
N GLY A 166 -5.05 -2.54 17.38
CA GLY A 166 -6.49 -2.50 17.54
C GLY A 166 -7.24 -3.02 16.31
N GLU A 167 -8.54 -3.32 16.45
CA GLU A 167 -9.37 -3.81 15.35
C GLU A 167 -9.66 -2.72 14.33
N ALA A 168 -9.28 -2.91 13.05
CA ALA A 168 -9.53 -1.96 11.97
C ALA A 168 -11.04 -1.63 11.82
N ALA A 169 -11.35 -0.35 11.65
CA ALA A 169 -12.69 0.23 11.54
C ALA A 169 -13.20 0.07 10.10
N LEU A 170 -12.29 0.10 9.14
CA LEU A 170 -12.56 -0.18 7.75
C LEU A 170 -12.86 -1.67 7.53
N ARG A 171 -13.91 -1.96 6.77
CA ARG A 171 -14.34 -3.32 6.43
C ARG A 171 -14.42 -3.52 4.93
N ASP A 172 -13.98 -4.67 4.45
CA ASP A 172 -14.14 -5.04 3.04
C ASP A 172 -15.60 -5.39 2.69
N TRP A 173 -15.82 -5.83 1.45
CA TRP A 173 -17.13 -6.24 0.94
C TRP A 173 -17.71 -7.47 1.66
N GLN A 174 -16.88 -8.30 2.28
CA GLN A 174 -17.26 -9.47 3.07
C GLN A 174 -17.47 -9.13 4.55
N GLY A 175 -17.14 -7.90 4.97
CA GLY A 175 -17.20 -7.45 6.36
C GLY A 175 -15.94 -7.74 7.17
N GLN A 176 -14.88 -8.25 6.54
CA GLN A 176 -13.60 -8.49 7.18
C GLN A 176 -12.89 -7.18 7.46
N ALA A 177 -12.27 -7.09 8.65
CA ALA A 177 -11.49 -5.94 9.05
C ALA A 177 -10.30 -5.75 8.10
N SER A 178 -10.14 -4.53 7.58
CA SER A 178 -9.13 -4.18 6.60
C SER A 178 -8.38 -2.93 7.03
N VAL A 179 -7.07 -2.93 6.87
CA VAL A 179 -6.26 -1.73 7.16
C VAL A 179 -6.40 -0.70 6.05
N ALA A 180 -6.55 -1.15 4.80
CA ALA A 180 -6.77 -0.27 3.66
C ALA A 180 -7.62 -0.95 2.58
N LEU A 181 -8.25 -0.12 1.74
CA LEU A 181 -8.90 -0.52 0.50
C LEU A 181 -8.32 0.34 -0.63
N VAL A 182 -7.94 -0.30 -1.73
CA VAL A 182 -7.63 0.36 -3.00
C VAL A 182 -8.68 -0.02 -4.03
N PHE A 183 -9.12 0.93 -4.85
CA PHE A 183 -10.21 0.70 -5.79
C PHE A 183 -10.08 1.59 -7.02
N ILE A 184 -10.66 1.15 -8.14
CA ILE A 184 -10.62 1.90 -9.39
C ILE A 184 -11.69 3.00 -9.37
N ILE A 185 -11.29 4.24 -9.59
CA ILE A 185 -12.20 5.37 -9.83
C ILE A 185 -12.44 5.48 -11.34
N PRO A 186 -13.70 5.39 -11.82
CA PRO A 186 -14.01 5.61 -13.23
C PRO A 186 -13.60 7.01 -13.71
N ASN A 187 -13.04 7.10 -14.93
CA ASN A 187 -12.39 8.31 -15.48
C ASN A 187 -13.32 9.53 -15.67
N ASP A 188 -14.63 9.37 -15.58
CA ASP A 188 -15.64 10.36 -15.88
C ASP A 188 -16.14 11.14 -14.64
N GLN A 189 -15.52 10.96 -13.47
CA GLN A 189 -16.18 11.30 -12.20
C GLN A 189 -15.32 12.07 -11.21
N LEU A 190 -15.95 13.05 -10.57
CA LEU A 190 -15.42 13.73 -9.40
C LEU A 190 -15.45 12.77 -8.19
N PHE A 191 -14.32 12.66 -7.50
CA PHE A 191 -14.19 11.84 -6.32
C PHE A 191 -14.51 12.67 -5.07
N GLU A 192 -15.72 12.49 -4.54
CA GLU A 192 -16.18 13.19 -3.33
C GLU A 192 -15.73 12.47 -2.06
N ASN A 193 -14.60 12.91 -1.50
CA ASN A 193 -13.97 12.28 -0.33
C ASN A 193 -14.94 12.08 0.84
N ASP A 194 -15.72 13.10 1.23
CA ASP A 194 -16.56 13.03 2.44
C ASP A 194 -17.75 12.09 2.29
N THR A 195 -18.42 12.10 1.14
CA THR A 195 -19.51 11.16 0.80
C THR A 195 -19.03 9.72 0.94
N TRP A 196 -17.88 9.40 0.35
CA TRP A 196 -17.35 8.04 0.36
C TRP A 196 -16.73 7.63 1.70
N ARG A 197 -16.15 8.58 2.44
CA ARG A 197 -15.69 8.35 3.82
C ARG A 197 -16.85 7.89 4.70
N HIS A 198 -17.97 8.60 4.64
CA HIS A 198 -19.16 8.25 5.42
C HIS A 198 -19.66 6.86 5.05
N ALA A 199 -19.79 6.57 3.75
CA ALA A 199 -20.20 5.23 3.28
C ALA A 199 -19.28 4.10 3.80
N LEU A 200 -17.97 4.35 3.89
CA LEU A 200 -16.98 3.37 4.37
C LEU A 200 -17.00 3.13 5.88
N THR A 201 -17.52 4.07 6.68
CA THR A 201 -17.74 3.87 8.12
C THR A 201 -18.95 2.97 8.42
N GLN A 202 -19.81 2.73 7.43
CA GLN A 202 -21.01 1.91 7.59
C GLN A 202 -20.73 0.42 7.44
N THR A 203 -21.65 -0.41 7.92
CA THR A 203 -21.59 -1.87 7.72
C THR A 203 -21.75 -2.23 6.24
N PRO A 204 -21.21 -3.39 5.77
CA PRO A 204 -21.30 -3.83 4.37
C PRO A 204 -22.73 -3.88 3.81
N GLN A 205 -23.73 -4.10 4.67
CA GLN A 205 -25.14 -4.19 4.30
C GLN A 205 -25.84 -2.83 4.25
N HIS A 206 -25.22 -1.76 4.75
CA HIS A 206 -25.81 -0.43 4.76
C HIS A 206 -26.01 0.12 3.33
N PRO A 207 -27.13 0.82 3.03
CA PRO A 207 -27.41 1.31 1.67
C PRO A 207 -26.29 2.16 1.07
N GLU A 208 -25.71 3.07 1.84
CA GLU A 208 -24.59 3.93 1.37
C GLU A 208 -23.33 3.11 1.05
N ARG A 209 -23.04 2.09 1.86
CA ARG A 209 -21.93 1.17 1.61
C ARG A 209 -22.18 0.32 0.36
N GLN A 210 -23.42 -0.09 0.12
CA GLN A 210 -23.81 -0.75 -1.12
C GLN A 210 -23.66 0.16 -2.34
N ILE A 211 -24.03 1.45 -2.23
CA ILE A 211 -23.80 2.44 -3.29
C ILE A 211 -22.30 2.57 -3.59
N PHE A 212 -21.46 2.67 -2.57
CA PHE A 212 -20.01 2.67 -2.75
C PHE A 212 -19.54 1.40 -3.48
N ASN A 213 -19.98 0.21 -3.06
CA ASN A 213 -19.56 -1.06 -3.65
C ASN A 213 -20.03 -1.23 -5.10
N GLN A 214 -21.23 -0.76 -5.44
CA GLN A 214 -21.74 -0.73 -6.81
C GLN A 214 -20.96 0.26 -7.67
N ARG A 215 -20.56 1.38 -7.08
CA ARG A 215 -19.79 2.43 -7.75
C ARG A 215 -18.36 2.01 -8.04
N PHE A 216 -17.74 1.33 -7.09
CA PHE A 216 -16.36 0.85 -7.15
C PHE A 216 -16.35 -0.68 -7.03
N PRO A 217 -16.77 -1.41 -8.09
CA PRO A 217 -16.89 -2.88 -8.02
C PRO A 217 -15.53 -3.58 -7.99
N LEU A 218 -14.50 -2.93 -8.51
CA LEU A 218 -13.13 -3.41 -8.47
C LEU A 218 -12.41 -2.79 -7.28
N GLN A 219 -12.26 -3.60 -6.23
CA GLN A 219 -11.63 -3.24 -4.96
C GLN A 219 -10.64 -4.34 -4.60
N GLN A 220 -9.49 -3.95 -4.04
CA GLN A 220 -8.57 -4.84 -3.37
C GLN A 220 -8.44 -4.40 -1.92
N ALA A 221 -8.73 -5.32 -1.01
CA ALA A 221 -8.55 -5.11 0.41
C ALA A 221 -7.14 -5.50 0.85
N LEU A 222 -6.56 -4.68 1.72
CA LEU A 222 -5.40 -5.05 2.52
C LEU A 222 -5.95 -5.41 3.89
N THR A 223 -6.08 -6.70 4.18
CA THR A 223 -6.81 -7.14 5.38
C THR A 223 -5.97 -6.92 6.65
N LEU A 224 -6.64 -6.80 7.80
CA LEU A 224 -5.96 -6.73 9.09
C LEU A 224 -5.13 -7.99 9.36
N ALA A 225 -5.66 -9.17 9.04
CA ALA A 225 -4.96 -10.43 9.27
C ALA A 225 -3.65 -10.51 8.46
N GLU A 226 -3.68 -10.13 7.17
CA GLU A 226 -2.48 -10.08 6.33
C GLU A 226 -1.46 -9.06 6.86
N TRP A 227 -1.95 -7.89 7.30
CA TRP A 227 -1.10 -6.88 7.89
C TRP A 227 -0.39 -7.42 9.13
N GLN A 228 -1.13 -8.06 10.05
CA GLN A 228 -0.58 -8.62 11.30
C GLN A 228 0.45 -9.70 10.99
N GLN A 229 0.15 -10.61 10.08
CA GLN A 229 1.07 -11.67 9.66
C GLN A 229 2.35 -11.08 9.04
N ARG A 230 2.21 -10.10 8.15
CA ARG A 230 3.36 -9.44 7.51
C ARG A 230 4.21 -8.68 8.52
N MET A 231 3.60 -7.99 9.47
CA MET A 231 4.32 -7.28 10.52
C MET A 231 5.01 -8.26 11.45
N HIS A 232 4.34 -9.34 11.87
CA HIS A 232 4.96 -10.40 12.66
C HIS A 232 6.19 -10.99 11.96
N ASN A 233 6.06 -11.38 10.69
CA ASN A 233 7.16 -11.96 9.92
C ASN A 233 8.32 -10.98 9.69
N HIS A 234 8.03 -9.68 9.61
CA HIS A 234 9.04 -8.65 9.43
C HIS A 234 9.75 -8.31 10.74
N VAL A 235 8.98 -8.15 11.82
CA VAL A 235 9.45 -7.71 13.14
C VAL A 235 10.10 -8.84 13.94
N ALA A 236 9.57 -10.07 13.90
CA ALA A 236 10.06 -11.17 14.75
C ALA A 236 11.54 -11.51 14.53
N PRO A 237 12.09 -11.57 13.30
CA PRO A 237 13.52 -11.81 13.11
C PRO A 237 14.40 -10.68 13.67
N LEU A 238 13.93 -9.44 13.57
CA LEU A 238 14.62 -8.26 14.12
C LEU A 238 14.58 -8.30 15.64
N ALA A 239 13.41 -8.58 16.22
CA ALA A 239 13.24 -8.81 17.63
C ALA A 239 14.20 -9.89 18.12
N ASN A 240 14.21 -11.08 17.51
CA ASN A 240 15.14 -12.15 17.88
C ASN A 240 16.60 -11.68 17.81
N THR A 241 17.00 -11.01 16.73
CA THR A 241 18.39 -10.56 16.54
C THR A 241 18.81 -9.56 17.62
N PHE A 242 17.96 -8.61 17.97
CA PHE A 242 18.32 -7.52 18.87
C PHE A 242 17.97 -7.81 20.34
N CYS A 243 17.03 -8.71 20.62
CA CYS A 243 16.59 -9.08 21.97
C CYS A 243 17.39 -10.20 22.61
N THR A 244 18.08 -11.01 21.80
CA THR A 244 19.02 -12.01 22.34
C THR A 244 20.41 -11.43 22.58
N LEU A 245 20.62 -10.14 22.31
CA LEU A 245 21.89 -9.48 22.58
C LEU A 245 22.09 -9.35 24.10
N PRO A 246 23.26 -9.72 24.63
CA PRO A 246 23.55 -9.60 26.05
C PRO A 246 23.45 -8.14 26.51
N ALA A 247 22.84 -7.92 27.68
CA ALA A 247 22.66 -6.59 28.25
C ALA A 247 23.98 -5.87 28.54
N ASP A 248 25.09 -6.61 28.64
CA ASP A 248 26.45 -6.13 28.88
C ASP A 248 27.26 -5.85 27.60
N GLN A 249 26.75 -6.22 26.42
CA GLN A 249 27.38 -5.88 25.13
C GLN A 249 26.87 -4.54 24.61
N PRO A 250 27.72 -3.58 24.21
CA PRO A 250 27.25 -2.34 23.60
C PRO A 250 26.49 -2.61 22.30
N HIS A 251 25.21 -2.26 22.26
CA HIS A 251 24.41 -2.26 21.04
C HIS A 251 23.37 -1.14 21.09
N TRP A 252 22.81 -0.79 19.95
CA TRP A 252 21.93 0.38 19.79
C TRP A 252 20.61 0.32 20.58
N PHE A 253 20.37 -0.74 21.37
CA PHE A 253 19.05 -1.07 21.91
C PHE A 253 19.04 -1.53 23.39
N ASN A 254 20.17 -1.54 24.12
CA ASN A 254 20.17 -1.89 25.56
C ASN A 254 20.29 -0.70 26.51
N ALA A 255 19.87 -0.97 27.75
CA ALA A 255 19.94 -0.04 28.88
C ALA A 255 21.36 0.45 29.20
N CYS A 256 22.41 -0.28 28.79
CA CYS A 256 23.80 0.17 28.99
C CYS A 256 24.20 1.41 28.19
N SER A 257 23.36 1.83 27.24
CA SER A 257 23.54 3.04 26.45
C SER A 257 22.56 4.16 26.80
N ASN A 258 21.70 3.99 27.82
CA ASN A 258 20.75 5.02 28.26
C ASN A 258 21.38 5.93 29.33
N PRO A 259 21.75 7.19 29.00
CA PRO A 259 22.34 8.13 29.96
C PRO A 259 21.35 8.61 31.03
N GLN A 260 20.04 8.40 30.84
CA GLN A 260 19.00 8.78 31.81
C GLN A 260 18.73 7.65 32.84
N GLN A 261 19.12 6.41 32.55
CA GLN A 261 18.98 5.25 33.47
C GLN A 261 20.23 4.34 33.41
N PRO A 262 21.33 4.74 34.05
CA PRO A 262 22.56 3.94 34.06
C PRO A 262 22.34 2.65 34.85
N THR A 263 22.69 1.50 34.26
CA THR A 263 22.71 0.21 34.97
C THR A 263 24.10 -0.06 35.53
N VAL A 264 24.15 -0.64 36.73
CA VAL A 264 25.37 -0.78 37.56
C VAL A 264 26.39 -1.78 37.02
N HIS A 265 26.09 -2.46 35.91
CA HIS A 265 26.86 -3.57 35.35
C HIS A 265 27.42 -3.28 33.96
N CYS A 266 27.34 -2.03 33.49
CA CYS A 266 27.90 -1.67 32.20
C CYS A 266 29.41 -1.40 32.34
N PRO A 267 30.26 -2.09 31.58
CA PRO A 267 31.69 -1.80 31.58
C PRO A 267 31.89 -0.35 31.10
N ASN A 268 32.38 0.50 32.00
CA ASN A 268 32.70 1.92 31.78
C ASN A 268 33.64 2.10 30.58
N GLN A 269 33.15 2.19 29.34
CA GLN A 269 33.92 2.73 28.23
C GLN A 269 33.04 3.52 27.26
N LEU A 270 33.26 4.84 27.31
CA LEU A 270 33.17 5.74 26.16
C LEU A 270 33.79 5.07 24.91
N PRO A 271 33.31 5.37 23.69
CA PRO A 271 32.91 6.70 23.27
C PRO A 271 31.48 7.03 23.66
N ALA A 272 31.26 8.32 23.93
CA ALA A 272 29.94 8.89 24.02
C ALA A 272 29.18 8.44 22.78
N ASN A 273 28.26 7.52 22.97
CA ASN A 273 27.41 7.09 21.90
C ASN A 273 26.42 8.25 21.68
N PRO A 274 26.42 8.92 20.51
CA PRO A 274 25.41 9.95 20.23
C PRO A 274 23.98 9.40 20.31
N THR A 275 23.82 8.07 20.40
CA THR A 275 22.54 7.37 20.60
C THR A 275 22.04 7.33 22.05
N GLY A 276 22.71 7.97 23.01
CA GLY A 276 22.13 8.23 24.34
C GLY A 276 20.91 9.17 24.31
N SER A 277 20.61 9.68 23.13
CA SER A 277 19.47 10.55 22.83
C SER A 277 18.33 9.75 22.22
N ASP A 278 17.49 9.17 23.09
CA ASP A 278 16.08 8.82 22.82
C ASP A 278 15.76 7.68 21.81
N TRP A 279 16.69 6.77 21.56
CA TRP A 279 16.39 5.58 20.76
C TRP A 279 15.50 4.58 21.50
N ARG A 280 14.46 4.08 20.81
CA ARG A 280 13.41 3.24 21.38
C ARG A 280 13.89 1.83 21.68
N ALA A 281 13.59 1.37 22.89
CA ALA A 281 13.71 -0.03 23.28
C ALA A 281 13.00 -0.94 22.26
N LEU A 282 13.62 -2.06 21.90
CA LEU A 282 12.83 -3.16 21.35
C LEU A 282 11.87 -3.64 22.43
N LEU A 283 10.58 -3.71 22.13
CA LEU A 283 9.72 -4.66 22.83
C LEU A 283 10.19 -6.04 22.40
N CYS A 284 11.07 -6.62 23.18
CA CYS A 284 11.28 -8.05 23.15
C CYS A 284 9.94 -8.66 23.57
N PRO A 285 9.27 -9.44 22.69
CA PRO A 285 8.04 -10.10 23.08
C PRO A 285 8.36 -10.89 24.35
N ALA A 286 7.59 -10.63 25.42
CA ALA A 286 7.66 -11.49 26.59
C ALA A 286 7.21 -12.89 26.15
N ASP A 287 7.99 -13.90 26.53
CA ASP A 287 7.62 -15.32 26.35
C ASP A 287 6.20 -15.61 26.86
#